data_AF-A0A6N7LY03-F1
#
_entry.id   AF-A0A6N7LY03-F1
#
_cell.length_a   1.000
_cell.length_b   1.000
_cell.length_c   1.000
_cell.angle_alpha   90.00
_cell.angle_beta   90.00
_cell.angle_gamma   90.00
#
_symmetry.space_group_name_H-M   'P 1'
#
loop_
_entity.id
_entity.type
_entity.pdbx_description
1 polymer ?
#
loop_
_entity_poly.entity_id
_entity_poly.type
_entity_poly.pdbx_seq_one_letter_code
_entity_poly.pdbx_strand_id
1 'polypeptide(L)'
;MVATMNKRTILVVEIAVVGLALLLWWWSSAEPDSQAISEDDFTRAGPYLVAVTVTPGKPVVGENQLQILVRDKNGQPLSGARVRAVGEMPAMGAMPPMYAAADITEVSPGHYAGSFELAMAGEWPLAVDIAQGENHVDLTFDMATGRKGLRLVTATPAGDVAYHTCSMHPSVKSATPGTCPICGMDLVPVTREEINSGSIRVEEGRRQAIGVRTDTVKREVVSLPIRLQGQLAYDESRLTDISLRFDAWIGEVNVTDEGQAISQGEPLFTVYSPELLTLQEDYLRARRSGNARLLSAARQRLLRSGVTRQQLEWLAKQGKAQDYFPILAPASGVVIEKNMVSGSAIKRGETLLRLADMSTLWVEAFAYEQDLPLLAVGQQAHVRIGGQGTITATVAHIDPFLQRDTRTARVRLALDNESGSYQEGQFAQVDLLLPLGEQVVVPEDALLVSGDKRIVFKDLGDGRLKPVRVRTGYRVGDRIVIRHGLEEGDAIVTAGTFLIASESKLKTGVDQW
;
A
#
# COMPACT_ATOMS: atom_id res chain seq x y z
N MET A 1 -37.23 81.36 -35.72
CA MET A 1 -38.30 81.68 -34.75
C MET A 1 -37.87 81.17 -33.40
N VAL A 2 -37.51 82.10 -32.51
CA VAL A 2 -37.20 81.84 -31.11
C VAL A 2 -38.51 81.54 -30.40
N ALA A 3 -38.63 80.36 -29.79
CA ALA A 3 -39.65 80.08 -28.78
C ALA A 3 -38.92 79.86 -27.45
N THR A 4 -38.78 80.93 -26.69
CA THR A 4 -38.36 80.91 -25.29
C THR A 4 -39.41 80.16 -24.47
N MET A 5 -39.16 78.88 -24.19
CA MET A 5 -39.95 78.14 -23.20
C MET A 5 -39.74 78.76 -21.81
N ASN A 6 -40.85 79.17 -21.20
CA ASN A 6 -40.89 79.81 -19.90
C ASN A 6 -40.50 78.81 -18.79
N LYS A 7 -39.54 79.17 -17.92
CA LYS A 7 -39.02 78.30 -16.84
C LYS A 7 -40.11 77.75 -15.90
N ARG A 8 -41.26 78.42 -15.80
CA ARG A 8 -42.41 77.95 -15.00
C ARG A 8 -43.13 76.76 -15.62
N THR A 9 -43.16 76.63 -16.94
CA THR A 9 -43.85 75.52 -17.62
C THR A 9 -43.01 74.23 -17.59
N ILE A 10 -41.68 74.35 -17.59
CA ILE A 10 -40.75 73.23 -17.42
C ILE A 10 -40.85 72.66 -16.00
N LEU A 11 -40.92 73.53 -14.98
CA LEU A 11 -41.02 73.09 -13.58
C LEU A 11 -42.34 72.35 -13.27
N VAL A 12 -43.46 72.77 -13.85
CA VAL A 12 -44.77 72.11 -13.63
C VAL A 12 -44.83 70.75 -14.32
N VAL A 13 -44.22 70.60 -15.50
CA VAL A 13 -44.11 69.31 -16.19
C VAL A 13 -43.16 68.37 -15.44
N GLU A 14 -42.04 68.85 -14.91
CA GLU A 14 -41.13 68.03 -14.09
C GLU A 14 -41.79 67.54 -12.79
N ILE A 15 -42.54 68.39 -12.08
CA ILE A 15 -43.22 67.97 -10.85
C ILE A 15 -44.35 66.97 -11.15
N ALA A 16 -45.07 67.12 -12.27
CA ALA A 16 -46.10 66.17 -12.68
C ALA A 16 -45.52 64.81 -13.11
N VAL A 17 -44.38 64.82 -13.81
CA VAL A 17 -43.66 63.59 -14.21
C VAL A 17 -43.04 62.89 -13.01
N VAL A 18 -42.49 63.64 -12.05
CA VAL A 18 -41.95 63.10 -10.80
C VAL A 18 -43.06 62.57 -9.89
N GLY A 19 -44.22 63.25 -9.84
CA GLY A 19 -45.39 62.79 -9.10
C GLY A 19 -46.01 61.51 -9.69
N LEU A 20 -46.12 61.42 -11.01
CA LEU A 20 -46.59 60.22 -11.71
C LEU A 20 -45.57 59.07 -11.58
N ALA A 21 -44.28 59.36 -11.65
CA ALA A 21 -43.21 58.40 -11.43
C ALA A 21 -43.17 57.91 -9.97
N LEU A 22 -43.40 58.76 -8.98
CA LEU A 22 -43.50 58.35 -7.57
C LEU A 22 -44.76 57.53 -7.28
N LEU A 23 -45.89 57.84 -7.91
CA LEU A 23 -47.11 57.03 -7.82
C LEU A 23 -46.95 55.66 -8.50
N LEU A 24 -46.30 55.61 -9.67
CA LEU A 24 -45.96 54.35 -10.36
C LEU A 24 -44.89 53.55 -9.59
N TRP A 25 -43.94 54.22 -8.95
CA TRP A 25 -42.91 53.58 -8.14
C TRP A 25 -43.50 53.04 -6.84
N TRP A 26 -44.46 53.74 -6.22
CA TRP A 26 -45.16 53.29 -5.01
C TRP A 26 -46.14 52.13 -5.30
N TRP A 27 -46.76 52.11 -6.49
CA TRP A 27 -47.52 50.93 -6.95
C TRP A 27 -46.62 49.75 -7.33
N SER A 28 -45.39 49.98 -7.80
CA SER A 28 -44.42 48.90 -8.11
C SER A 28 -43.65 48.36 -6.90
N SER A 29 -43.71 49.02 -5.74
CA SER A 29 -42.94 48.64 -4.53
C SER A 29 -43.78 47.96 -3.45
N ALA A 30 -45.03 47.61 -3.78
CA ALA A 30 -45.89 46.76 -2.96
C ALA A 30 -46.14 45.42 -3.66
N GLU A 31 -45.07 44.72 -4.05
CA GLU A 31 -45.13 43.28 -4.31
C GLU A 31 -44.62 42.58 -3.04
N PRO A 32 -45.43 41.76 -2.35
CA PRO A 32 -44.89 40.83 -1.38
C PRO A 32 -43.94 39.89 -2.13
N ASP A 33 -42.74 39.70 -1.61
CA ASP A 33 -41.72 38.78 -2.13
C ASP A 33 -42.16 37.31 -1.90
N SER A 34 -43.36 36.96 -2.34
CA SER A 34 -43.88 35.61 -2.34
C SER A 34 -43.38 34.93 -3.62
N GLN A 35 -42.35 34.10 -3.50
CA GLN A 35 -41.96 33.22 -4.60
C GLN A 35 -43.17 32.34 -4.96
N ALA A 36 -43.73 32.53 -6.15
CA ALA A 36 -44.75 31.63 -6.67
C ALA A 36 -44.13 30.23 -6.84
N ILE A 37 -44.72 29.23 -6.18
CA ILE A 37 -44.23 27.85 -6.18
C ILE A 37 -44.35 27.29 -7.61
N SER A 38 -43.22 26.89 -8.20
CA SER A 38 -43.13 26.25 -9.52
C SER A 38 -43.37 24.75 -9.41
N GLU A 39 -43.73 24.08 -10.51
CA GLU A 39 -43.85 22.61 -10.55
C GLU A 39 -42.51 21.91 -10.21
N ASP A 40 -41.38 22.58 -10.46
CA ASP A 40 -40.03 22.06 -10.14
C ASP A 40 -39.69 22.10 -8.63
N ASP A 41 -40.47 22.81 -7.82
CA ASP A 41 -40.25 22.92 -6.37
C ASP A 41 -40.87 21.74 -5.57
N PHE A 42 -41.62 20.86 -6.25
CA PHE A 42 -42.22 19.69 -5.63
C PHE A 42 -41.21 18.55 -5.47
N THR A 43 -40.96 18.19 -4.21
CA THR A 43 -40.21 17.01 -3.82
C THR A 43 -41.15 15.82 -3.64
N ARG A 44 -40.78 14.66 -4.18
CA ARG A 44 -41.48 13.41 -3.90
C ARG A 44 -41.01 12.82 -2.58
N ALA A 45 -41.92 12.66 -1.64
CA ALA A 45 -41.66 12.08 -0.32
C ALA A 45 -42.75 11.05 0.00
N GLY A 46 -42.39 9.77 0.01
CA GLY A 46 -43.34 8.66 0.12
C GLY A 46 -44.47 8.74 -0.93
N PRO A 47 -45.77 8.71 -0.54
CA PRO A 47 -46.90 8.84 -1.46
C PRO A 47 -47.27 10.29 -1.85
N TYR A 48 -46.55 11.29 -1.33
CA TYR A 48 -46.91 12.71 -1.49
C TYR A 48 -45.90 13.48 -2.35
N LEU A 49 -46.40 14.54 -2.98
CA LEU A 49 -45.61 15.60 -3.61
C LEU A 49 -45.69 16.83 -2.71
N VAL A 50 -44.55 17.28 -2.19
CA VAL A 50 -44.46 18.32 -1.17
C VAL A 50 -43.54 19.44 -1.67
N ALA A 51 -44.02 20.67 -1.67
CA ALA A 51 -43.21 21.86 -1.91
C ALA A 51 -43.21 22.73 -0.65
N VAL A 52 -42.04 23.24 -0.26
CA VAL A 52 -41.85 24.05 0.95
C VAL A 52 -41.13 25.33 0.60
N THR A 53 -41.70 26.48 0.99
CA THR A 53 -41.12 27.80 0.80
C THR A 53 -41.14 28.61 2.09
N VAL A 54 -40.14 29.48 2.23
CA VAL A 54 -39.98 30.37 3.39
C VAL A 54 -39.97 31.82 2.92
N THR A 55 -40.67 32.69 3.65
CA THR A 55 -40.76 34.13 3.41
C THR A 55 -40.33 34.89 4.67
N PRO A 56 -39.35 35.80 4.61
CA PRO A 56 -38.61 36.24 3.43
C PRO A 56 -37.74 35.11 2.84
N GLY A 57 -37.51 35.11 1.52
CA GLY A 57 -36.75 34.05 0.82
C GLY A 57 -35.30 33.87 1.28
N LYS A 58 -34.80 34.77 2.13
CA LYS A 58 -33.63 34.60 2.99
C LYS A 58 -34.13 34.60 4.44
N PRO A 59 -34.16 33.45 5.15
CA PRO A 59 -34.61 33.41 6.53
C PRO A 59 -33.81 34.39 7.40
N VAL A 60 -34.50 35.06 8.31
CA VAL A 60 -33.93 36.08 9.20
C VAL A 60 -34.05 35.66 10.66
N VAL A 61 -33.23 36.25 11.52
CA VAL A 61 -33.43 36.16 12.97
C VAL A 61 -34.70 36.93 13.32
N GLY A 62 -35.63 36.29 14.05
CA GLY A 62 -36.98 36.80 14.29
C GLY A 62 -38.05 36.03 13.50
N GLU A 63 -39.15 36.70 13.17
CA GLU A 63 -40.30 36.09 12.50
C GLU A 63 -40.01 35.69 11.05
N ASN A 64 -40.40 34.47 10.71
CA ASN A 64 -40.40 33.92 9.35
C ASN A 64 -41.74 33.23 9.08
N GLN A 65 -42.17 33.24 7.82
CA GLN A 65 -43.39 32.59 7.35
C GLN A 65 -43.02 31.36 6.51
N LEU A 66 -43.72 30.26 6.73
CA LEU A 66 -43.56 29.00 6.01
C LEU A 66 -44.83 28.71 5.22
N GLN A 67 -44.68 28.31 3.96
CA GLN A 67 -45.75 27.75 3.14
C GLN A 67 -45.37 26.34 2.72
N ILE A 68 -46.30 25.41 2.87
CA ILE A 68 -46.15 24.00 2.52
C ILE A 68 -47.34 23.62 1.65
N LEU A 69 -47.07 23.24 0.40
CA LEU A 69 -48.05 22.65 -0.50
C LEU A 69 -47.90 21.13 -0.49
N VAL A 70 -48.99 20.43 -0.22
CA VAL A 70 -49.04 18.97 -0.19
C VAL A 70 -50.06 18.46 -1.21
N ARG A 71 -49.59 17.61 -2.12
CA ARG A 71 -50.41 16.93 -3.14
C ARG A 71 -50.26 15.41 -3.01
N ASP A 72 -51.29 14.68 -3.45
CA ASP A 72 -51.25 13.23 -3.57
C ASP A 72 -50.46 12.77 -4.81
N LYS A 73 -50.28 11.45 -4.95
CA LYS A 73 -49.61 10.83 -6.12
C LYS A 73 -50.25 11.13 -7.48
N ASN A 74 -51.51 11.61 -7.50
CA ASN A 74 -52.26 11.96 -8.70
C ASN A 74 -52.27 13.49 -8.95
N GLY A 75 -51.57 14.26 -8.12
CA GLY A 75 -51.49 15.73 -8.22
C GLY A 75 -52.67 16.47 -7.59
N GLN A 76 -53.57 15.80 -6.86
CA GLN A 76 -54.69 16.44 -6.16
C GLN A 76 -54.24 17.01 -4.80
N PRO A 77 -54.74 18.20 -4.41
CA PRO A 77 -54.39 18.80 -3.13
C PRO A 77 -54.84 17.94 -1.94
N LEU A 78 -53.93 17.73 -0.98
CA LEU A 78 -54.16 16.88 0.19
C LEU A 78 -54.72 17.71 1.35
N SER A 79 -56.03 17.64 1.59
CA SER A 79 -56.68 18.37 2.70
C SER A 79 -56.79 17.53 3.97
N GLY A 80 -56.75 18.19 5.13
CA GLY A 80 -56.91 17.57 6.45
C GLY A 80 -55.71 16.75 6.96
N ALA A 81 -54.53 16.91 6.34
CA ALA A 81 -53.29 16.35 6.86
C ALA A 81 -52.81 17.11 8.11
N ARG A 82 -52.22 16.39 9.06
CA ARG A 82 -51.52 17.00 10.19
C ARG A 82 -50.11 17.34 9.73
N VAL A 83 -49.82 18.62 9.55
CA VAL A 83 -48.51 19.12 9.14
C VAL A 83 -47.84 19.81 10.32
N ARG A 84 -46.59 19.43 10.60
CA ARG A 84 -45.74 20.04 11.63
C ARG A 84 -44.43 20.44 10.99
N ALA A 85 -43.93 21.62 11.30
CA ALA A 85 -42.57 22.01 10.93
C ALA A 85 -41.84 22.57 12.13
N VAL A 86 -40.58 22.17 12.28
CA VAL A 86 -39.72 22.60 13.39
C VAL A 86 -38.33 22.89 12.83
N GLY A 87 -37.87 24.13 13.01
CA GLY A 87 -36.46 24.46 12.84
C GLY A 87 -35.68 23.99 14.06
N GLU A 88 -34.63 23.21 13.88
CA GLU A 88 -33.79 22.71 14.97
C GLU A 88 -32.37 23.28 14.85
N MET A 89 -31.85 23.84 15.94
CA MET A 89 -30.43 24.13 16.07
C MET A 89 -29.79 23.04 16.94
N PRO A 90 -28.87 22.21 16.39
CA PRO A 90 -28.26 21.14 17.15
C PRO A 90 -27.39 21.68 18.30
N ALA A 91 -27.21 20.87 19.34
CA ALA A 91 -26.42 21.24 20.51
C ALA A 91 -24.97 21.61 20.14
N MET A 92 -24.49 22.76 20.62
CA MET A 92 -23.11 23.22 20.41
C MET A 92 -22.37 23.36 21.75
N GLY A 93 -21.46 22.42 22.01
CA GLY A 93 -20.68 22.40 23.25
C GLY A 93 -21.56 22.17 24.48
N ALA A 94 -21.65 23.16 25.37
CA ALA A 94 -22.44 23.10 26.61
C ALA A 94 -23.88 23.63 26.45
N MET A 95 -24.28 24.09 25.26
CA MET A 95 -25.64 24.60 25.02
C MET A 95 -26.58 23.47 24.54
N PRO A 96 -27.77 23.31 25.16
CA PRO A 96 -28.77 22.35 24.71
C PRO A 96 -29.34 22.74 23.33
N PRO A 97 -29.93 21.79 22.58
CA PRO A 97 -30.54 22.08 21.28
C PRO A 97 -31.70 23.05 21.44
N MET A 98 -31.91 23.90 20.43
CA MET A 98 -33.01 24.87 20.40
C MET A 98 -33.98 24.53 19.27
N TYR A 99 -35.26 24.77 19.51
CA TYR A 99 -36.32 24.44 18.56
C TYR A 99 -37.18 25.68 18.28
N ALA A 100 -37.46 25.90 17.01
CA ALA A 100 -38.37 26.91 16.49
C ALA A 100 -39.54 26.19 15.82
N ALA A 101 -40.59 25.88 16.60
CA ALA A 101 -41.79 25.25 16.07
C ALA A 101 -42.61 26.26 15.26
N ALA A 102 -43.11 25.83 14.10
CA ALA A 102 -44.02 26.61 13.27
C ALA A 102 -45.48 26.31 13.63
N ASP A 103 -46.26 27.36 13.84
CA ASP A 103 -47.71 27.26 14.07
C ASP A 103 -48.43 27.14 12.73
N ILE A 104 -48.56 25.90 12.23
CA ILE A 104 -49.09 25.61 10.90
C ILE A 104 -50.61 25.43 10.91
N THR A 105 -51.29 26.10 9.98
CA THR A 105 -52.72 25.99 9.72
C THR A 105 -53.01 25.77 8.24
N GLU A 106 -54.08 25.06 7.92
CA GLU A 106 -54.52 24.85 6.53
C GLU A 106 -55.29 26.10 6.06
N VAL A 107 -54.75 26.79 5.05
CA VAL A 107 -55.32 28.05 4.51
C VAL A 107 -56.28 27.75 3.36
N SER A 108 -55.95 26.74 2.55
CA SER A 108 -56.81 26.19 1.49
C SER A 108 -56.48 24.70 1.30
N PRO A 109 -57.32 23.91 0.60
CA PRO A 109 -57.05 22.48 0.42
C PRO A 109 -55.64 22.20 -0.10
N GLY A 110 -54.85 21.44 0.67
CA GLY A 110 -53.46 21.12 0.32
C GLY A 110 -52.44 22.25 0.50
N HIS A 111 -52.84 23.39 1.06
CA HIS A 111 -51.97 24.53 1.34
C HIS A 111 -51.95 24.84 2.84
N TYR A 112 -50.79 24.65 3.42
CA TYR A 112 -50.52 24.85 4.83
C TYR A 112 -49.58 26.05 4.99
N ALA A 113 -49.92 26.98 5.89
CA ALA A 113 -49.08 28.13 6.19
C ALA A 113 -48.92 28.29 7.70
N GLY A 114 -47.75 28.74 8.12
CA GLY A 114 -47.47 28.99 9.54
C GLY A 114 -46.30 29.93 9.76
N SER A 115 -46.24 30.54 10.93
CA SER A 115 -45.13 31.41 11.35
C SER A 115 -44.23 30.69 12.35
N PHE A 116 -42.93 30.99 12.31
CA PHE A 116 -41.96 30.52 13.29
C PHE A 116 -40.90 31.60 13.57
N GLU A 117 -40.35 31.59 14.78
CA GLU A 117 -39.33 32.55 15.20
C GLU A 117 -37.95 31.88 15.34
N LEU A 118 -36.94 32.41 14.63
CA LEU A 118 -35.56 31.97 14.76
C LEU A 118 -34.82 32.84 15.79
N ALA A 119 -34.37 32.23 16.88
CA ALA A 119 -33.81 32.97 18.02
C ALA A 119 -32.43 33.60 17.77
N MET A 120 -31.65 33.06 16.82
CA MET A 120 -30.30 33.54 16.54
C MET A 120 -29.82 33.18 15.13
N ALA A 121 -28.76 33.86 14.68
CA ALA A 121 -28.15 33.58 13.40
C ALA A 121 -27.40 32.23 13.42
N GLY A 122 -27.58 31.40 12.39
CA GLY A 122 -26.94 30.10 12.29
C GLY A 122 -27.63 29.16 11.31
N GLU A 123 -27.23 27.89 11.35
CA GLU A 123 -27.89 26.79 10.64
C GLU A 123 -29.03 26.23 11.49
N TRP A 124 -30.21 26.16 10.89
CA TRP A 124 -31.45 25.71 11.49
C TRP A 124 -32.12 24.69 10.56
N PRO A 125 -31.63 23.43 10.46
CA PRO A 125 -32.35 22.39 9.73
C PRO A 125 -33.85 22.41 10.01
N LEU A 126 -34.65 22.51 8.94
CA LEU A 126 -36.11 22.53 9.01
C LEU A 126 -36.63 21.11 8.80
N ALA A 127 -37.15 20.49 9.86
CA ALA A 127 -37.89 19.24 9.77
C ALA A 127 -39.36 19.52 9.47
N VAL A 128 -39.93 18.84 8.48
CA VAL A 128 -41.34 18.89 8.09
C VAL A 128 -41.92 17.48 8.18
N ASP A 129 -42.88 17.29 9.06
CA ASP A 129 -43.64 16.06 9.28
C ASP A 129 -45.05 16.23 8.71
N ILE A 130 -45.48 15.28 7.88
CA ILE A 130 -46.81 15.24 7.27
C ILE A 130 -47.43 13.87 7.55
N ALA A 131 -48.51 13.88 8.33
CA ALA A 131 -49.26 12.67 8.69
C ALA A 131 -50.72 12.74 8.23
N GLN A 132 -51.18 11.70 7.53
CA GLN A 132 -52.59 11.53 7.16
C GLN A 132 -52.97 10.05 7.24
N GLY A 133 -53.85 9.70 8.18
CA GLY A 133 -54.17 8.29 8.46
C GLY A 133 -52.95 7.51 8.95
N GLU A 134 -52.60 6.43 8.25
CA GLU A 134 -51.42 5.58 8.53
C GLU A 134 -50.15 6.01 7.77
N ASN A 135 -50.25 6.97 6.84
CA ASN A 135 -49.12 7.45 6.07
C ASN A 135 -48.41 8.59 6.81
N HIS A 136 -47.12 8.40 7.06
CA HIS A 136 -46.22 9.36 7.70
C HIS A 136 -45.06 9.67 6.76
N VAL A 137 -44.76 10.95 6.55
CA VAL A 137 -43.70 11.39 5.66
C VAL A 137 -42.89 12.48 6.33
N ASP A 138 -41.58 12.26 6.37
CA ASP A 138 -40.60 13.16 6.95
C ASP A 138 -39.75 13.78 5.84
N LEU A 139 -39.63 15.10 5.86
CA LEU A 139 -38.72 15.86 5.03
C LEU A 139 -37.81 16.71 5.92
N THR A 140 -36.56 16.86 5.52
CA THR A 140 -35.61 17.75 6.19
C THR A 140 -34.96 18.63 5.17
N PHE A 141 -35.01 19.94 5.43
CA PHE A 141 -34.41 20.96 4.59
C PHE A 141 -33.25 21.63 5.34
N ASP A 142 -32.16 21.87 4.64
CA ASP A 142 -31.05 22.70 5.09
C ASP A 142 -31.50 24.15 4.95
N MET A 143 -31.71 24.79 6.09
CA MET A 143 -32.13 26.18 6.23
C MET A 143 -31.12 26.89 7.13
N ALA A 144 -30.70 28.09 6.73
CA ALA A 144 -29.77 28.91 7.50
C ALA A 144 -30.15 30.37 7.37
N THR A 145 -30.01 31.13 8.47
CA THR A 145 -30.30 32.56 8.46
C THR A 145 -29.36 33.30 7.51
N GLY A 146 -29.89 34.12 6.61
CA GLY A 146 -29.12 34.89 5.62
C GLY A 146 -28.76 34.13 4.33
N ARG A 147 -29.04 32.82 4.24
CA ARG A 147 -28.90 32.01 3.02
C ARG A 147 -30.23 32.01 2.25
N LYS A 148 -30.20 32.22 0.93
CA LYS A 148 -31.43 32.22 0.12
C LYS A 148 -31.89 30.78 -0.14
N GLY A 149 -33.18 30.52 0.06
CA GLY A 149 -33.85 29.26 -0.28
C GLY A 149 -33.69 28.14 0.75
N LEU A 150 -34.45 27.07 0.53
CA LEU A 150 -34.41 25.81 1.29
C LEU A 150 -33.81 24.73 0.40
N ARG A 151 -32.82 23.97 0.89
CA ARG A 151 -32.26 22.83 0.15
C ARG A 151 -32.72 21.54 0.79
N LEU A 152 -33.41 20.68 0.05
CA LEU A 152 -33.79 19.36 0.54
C LEU A 152 -32.53 18.55 0.90
N VAL A 153 -32.49 17.99 2.11
CA VAL A 153 -31.40 17.13 2.62
C VAL A 153 -31.83 15.68 2.61
N THR A 154 -33.00 15.42 3.17
CA THR A 154 -33.60 14.08 3.25
C THR A 154 -35.10 14.17 3.05
N ALA A 155 -35.67 13.18 2.37
CA ALA A 155 -37.10 12.94 2.30
C ALA A 155 -37.32 11.44 2.48
N THR A 156 -38.47 11.04 3.02
CA THR A 156 -38.87 9.62 3.06
C THR A 156 -38.71 9.01 1.67
N PRO A 157 -37.86 7.98 1.49
CA PRO A 157 -37.49 7.46 0.17
C PRO A 157 -38.72 7.08 -0.65
N ALA A 158 -38.80 7.59 -1.88
CA ALA A 158 -39.81 7.18 -2.84
C ALA A 158 -39.40 5.83 -3.46
N GLY A 159 -39.70 4.72 -2.79
CA GLY A 159 -39.36 3.37 -3.25
C GLY A 159 -40.08 2.27 -2.49
N ASP A 160 -40.14 1.07 -3.09
CA ASP A 160 -40.77 -0.13 -2.53
C ASP A 160 -39.90 -0.68 -1.37
N VAL A 161 -40.13 -0.15 -0.16
CA VAL A 161 -39.47 -0.60 1.07
C VAL A 161 -39.79 -2.08 1.30
N ALA A 162 -38.76 -2.92 1.37
CA ALA A 162 -38.93 -4.35 1.57
C ALA A 162 -39.32 -4.67 3.02
N TYR A 163 -38.60 -4.07 3.97
CA TYR A 163 -38.84 -4.16 5.41
C TYR A 163 -38.04 -3.08 6.15
N HIS A 164 -38.35 -2.82 7.42
CA HIS A 164 -37.63 -1.95 8.34
C HIS A 164 -36.90 -2.80 9.38
N THR A 165 -35.69 -2.40 9.82
CA THR A 165 -34.85 -3.17 10.75
C THR A 165 -34.17 -2.30 11.83
N CYS A 166 -33.92 -2.84 13.04
CA CYS A 166 -33.12 -2.13 14.07
C CYS A 166 -31.64 -2.26 13.71
N SER A 167 -30.92 -1.14 13.76
CA SER A 167 -29.47 -1.09 13.55
C SER A 167 -28.70 -1.98 14.53
N MET A 168 -29.22 -2.22 15.74
CA MET A 168 -28.60 -3.13 16.71
C MET A 168 -29.16 -4.56 16.71
N HIS A 169 -30.34 -4.78 16.12
CA HIS A 169 -30.99 -6.10 16.07
C HIS A 169 -31.48 -6.42 14.66
N PRO A 170 -30.58 -6.83 13.74
CA PRO A 170 -30.90 -7.13 12.34
C PRO A 170 -31.96 -8.23 12.14
N SER A 171 -32.14 -9.07 13.16
CA SER A 171 -33.16 -10.13 13.18
C SER A 171 -34.59 -9.57 13.27
N VAL A 172 -34.76 -8.31 13.69
CA VAL A 172 -36.06 -7.65 13.79
C VAL A 172 -36.41 -7.06 12.43
N LYS A 173 -37.35 -7.67 11.71
CA LYS A 173 -37.88 -7.16 10.44
C LYS A 173 -39.34 -6.77 10.61
N SER A 174 -39.68 -5.55 10.26
CA SER A 174 -41.07 -5.04 10.29
C SER A 174 -41.50 -4.59 8.89
N ALA A 175 -42.75 -4.86 8.52
CA ALA A 175 -43.32 -4.31 7.29
C ALA A 175 -43.56 -2.80 7.41
N THR A 176 -43.81 -2.31 8.63
CA THR A 176 -44.13 -0.91 8.92
C THR A 176 -42.99 -0.20 9.66
N PRO A 177 -42.84 1.13 9.50
CA PRO A 177 -41.99 1.94 10.37
C PRO A 177 -42.41 1.78 11.84
N GLY A 178 -41.47 1.96 12.76
CA GLY A 178 -41.73 1.85 14.20
C GLY A 178 -40.44 1.77 15.01
N THR A 179 -40.58 1.48 16.30
CA THR A 179 -39.44 1.24 17.20
C THR A 179 -39.19 -0.24 17.36
N CYS A 180 -37.93 -0.59 17.58
CA CYS A 180 -37.55 -1.97 17.82
C CYS A 180 -38.04 -2.45 19.18
N PRO A 181 -38.68 -3.63 19.25
CA PRO A 181 -39.16 -4.20 20.52
C PRO A 181 -38.04 -4.67 21.46
N ILE A 182 -36.79 -4.72 20.98
CA ILE A 182 -35.62 -5.14 21.78
C ILE A 182 -34.79 -3.91 22.22
N CYS A 183 -34.38 -3.08 21.26
CA CYS A 183 -33.49 -1.93 21.52
C CYS A 183 -34.24 -0.63 21.85
N GLY A 184 -35.53 -0.52 21.52
CA GLY A 184 -36.29 0.73 21.61
C GLY A 184 -35.93 1.81 20.57
N MET A 185 -34.92 1.58 19.73
CA MET A 185 -34.50 2.51 18.67
C MET A 185 -35.40 2.41 17.44
N ASP A 186 -35.48 3.50 16.66
CA ASP A 186 -36.25 3.55 15.42
C ASP A 186 -35.74 2.55 14.37
N LEU A 187 -36.68 1.89 13.71
CA LEU A 187 -36.41 0.95 12.63
C LEU A 187 -36.05 1.72 11.36
N VAL A 188 -34.93 1.35 10.75
CA VAL A 188 -34.43 1.96 9.52
C VAL A 188 -34.99 1.20 8.31
N PRO A 189 -35.53 1.88 7.27
CA PRO A 189 -36.05 1.22 6.08
C PRO A 189 -34.92 0.56 5.26
N VAL A 190 -35.21 -0.63 4.74
CA VAL A 190 -34.37 -1.35 3.77
C VAL A 190 -35.17 -1.51 2.48
N THR A 191 -34.60 -1.04 1.37
CA THR A 191 -35.29 -1.06 0.06
C THR A 191 -35.08 -2.38 -0.67
N ARG A 192 -36.02 -2.76 -1.55
CA ARG A 192 -35.82 -3.94 -2.43
C ARG A 192 -34.62 -3.78 -3.36
N GLU A 193 -34.28 -2.55 -3.73
CA GLU A 193 -33.11 -2.24 -4.56
C GLU A 193 -31.80 -2.57 -3.85
N GLU A 194 -31.63 -2.21 -2.57
CA GLU A 194 -30.45 -2.53 -1.77
C GLU A 194 -30.26 -4.05 -1.58
N ILE A 195 -31.36 -4.79 -1.44
CA ILE A 195 -31.33 -6.25 -1.34
C ILE A 195 -30.86 -6.88 -2.67
N ASN A 196 -31.36 -6.36 -3.80
CA ASN A 196 -31.05 -6.90 -5.12
C ASN A 196 -29.66 -6.50 -5.63
N SER A 197 -29.20 -5.29 -5.32
CA SER A 197 -27.90 -4.75 -5.77
C SER A 197 -26.73 -5.21 -4.90
N GLY A 198 -27.01 -5.62 -3.66
CA GLY A 198 -26.01 -5.93 -2.64
C GLY A 198 -25.18 -4.70 -2.24
N SER A 199 -25.64 -3.48 -2.55
CA SER A 199 -25.02 -2.23 -2.13
C SER A 199 -25.75 -1.64 -0.94
N ILE A 200 -25.03 -0.93 -0.08
CA ILE A 200 -25.58 -0.22 1.07
C ILE A 200 -25.52 1.29 0.85
N ARG A 201 -26.60 2.00 1.19
CA ARG A 201 -26.61 3.46 1.18
C ARG A 201 -26.20 4.00 2.56
N VAL A 202 -25.19 4.87 2.57
CA VAL A 202 -24.73 5.60 3.76
C VAL A 202 -24.93 7.09 3.51
N GLU A 203 -25.73 7.71 4.38
CA GLU A 203 -26.07 9.13 4.33
C GLU A 203 -24.83 10.04 4.40
N GLU A 204 -24.86 11.16 3.68
CA GLU A 204 -23.73 12.09 3.55
C GLU A 204 -23.19 12.57 4.90
N GLY A 205 -24.06 13.09 5.77
CA GLY A 205 -23.65 13.56 7.10
C GLY A 205 -23.00 12.46 7.94
N ARG A 206 -23.43 11.20 7.78
CA ARG A 206 -22.83 10.05 8.47
C ARG A 206 -21.50 9.64 7.85
N ARG A 207 -21.34 9.69 6.52
CA ARG A 207 -20.03 9.45 5.88
C ARG A 207 -18.99 10.47 6.32
N GLN A 208 -19.40 11.74 6.43
CA GLN A 208 -18.53 12.82 6.93
C GLN A 208 -18.15 12.62 8.40
N ALA A 209 -19.12 12.29 9.26
CA ALA A 209 -18.86 12.03 10.68
C ALA A 209 -17.91 10.84 10.93
N ILE A 210 -18.01 9.80 10.09
CA ILE A 210 -17.14 8.62 10.13
C ILE A 210 -15.74 8.90 9.51
N GLY A 211 -15.59 10.01 8.77
CA GLY A 211 -14.36 10.35 8.08
C GLY A 211 -14.06 9.43 6.89
N VAL A 212 -15.11 9.01 6.17
CA VAL A 212 -14.95 8.14 4.99
C VAL A 212 -14.14 8.85 3.93
N ARG A 213 -13.04 8.21 3.50
CA ARG A 213 -12.22 8.67 2.37
C ARG A 213 -12.26 7.64 1.26
N THR A 214 -12.18 8.13 0.04
CA THR A 214 -12.13 7.31 -1.16
C THR A 214 -10.84 7.58 -1.93
N ASP A 215 -10.39 6.56 -2.65
CA ASP A 215 -9.31 6.66 -3.64
C ASP A 215 -9.71 5.86 -4.87
N THR A 216 -8.96 6.01 -5.95
CA THR A 216 -9.21 5.29 -7.20
C THR A 216 -8.22 4.13 -7.33
N VAL A 217 -8.70 2.99 -7.80
CA VAL A 217 -7.88 1.84 -8.14
C VAL A 217 -6.97 2.21 -9.32
N LYS A 218 -5.66 2.01 -9.15
CA LYS A 218 -4.63 2.37 -10.14
C LYS A 218 -3.95 1.13 -10.68
N ARG A 219 -3.49 1.21 -11.93
CA ARG A 219 -2.55 0.26 -12.51
C ARG A 219 -1.15 0.85 -12.45
N GLU A 220 -0.24 0.15 -11.78
CA GLU A 220 1.14 0.62 -11.60
C GLU A 220 2.13 -0.49 -11.92
N VAL A 221 3.32 -0.12 -12.38
CA VAL A 221 4.43 -1.07 -12.52
C VAL A 221 4.98 -1.34 -11.13
N VAL A 222 4.84 -2.58 -10.67
CA VAL A 222 5.19 -2.98 -9.31
C VAL A 222 6.39 -3.93 -9.36
N SER A 223 7.32 -3.73 -8.42
CA SER A 223 8.42 -4.64 -8.16
C SER A 223 8.35 -5.15 -6.73
N LEU A 224 8.42 -6.47 -6.53
CA LEU A 224 8.44 -7.10 -5.22
C LEU A 224 9.87 -7.10 -4.67
N PRO A 225 10.16 -6.39 -3.56
CA PRO A 225 11.46 -6.48 -2.91
C PRO A 225 11.57 -7.79 -2.13
N ILE A 226 12.57 -8.60 -2.46
CA ILE A 226 12.94 -9.81 -1.71
C ILE A 226 14.23 -9.49 -0.96
N ARG A 227 14.19 -9.59 0.37
CA ARG A 227 15.34 -9.29 1.23
C ARG A 227 15.89 -10.58 1.81
N LEU A 228 17.12 -10.89 1.48
CA LEU A 228 17.85 -12.03 1.98
C LEU A 228 18.96 -11.56 2.92
N GLN A 229 19.27 -12.38 3.91
CA GLN A 229 20.41 -12.18 4.78
C GLN A 229 21.51 -13.16 4.40
N GLY A 230 22.76 -12.72 4.51
CA GLY A 230 23.90 -13.51 4.07
C GLY A 230 25.22 -13.04 4.65
N GLN A 231 26.29 -13.65 4.16
CA GLN A 231 27.65 -13.32 4.50
C GLN A 231 28.59 -13.48 3.30
N LEU A 232 29.75 -12.87 3.37
CA LEU A 232 30.81 -13.10 2.41
C LEU A 232 31.53 -14.42 2.71
N ALA A 233 31.78 -15.21 1.68
CA ALA A 233 32.47 -16.49 1.73
C ALA A 233 33.54 -16.57 0.64
N TYR A 234 34.53 -17.44 0.85
CA TYR A 234 35.50 -17.76 -0.19
C TYR A 234 34.86 -18.42 -1.40
N ASP A 235 35.43 -18.18 -2.57
CA ASP A 235 35.15 -19.03 -3.72
C ASP A 235 35.84 -20.39 -3.58
N GLU A 236 35.08 -21.40 -3.17
CA GLU A 236 35.54 -22.79 -3.03
C GLU A 236 36.22 -23.31 -4.31
N SER A 237 35.84 -22.82 -5.49
CA SER A 237 36.46 -23.21 -6.77
C SER A 237 37.85 -22.60 -6.99
N ARG A 238 38.21 -21.59 -6.19
CA ARG A 238 39.49 -20.87 -6.26
C ARG A 238 40.34 -21.09 -5.00
N LEU A 239 40.04 -22.14 -4.24
CA LEU A 239 40.89 -22.63 -3.17
C LEU A 239 41.99 -23.55 -3.73
N THR A 240 43.19 -23.44 -3.17
CA THR A 240 44.34 -24.26 -3.54
C THR A 240 44.96 -24.88 -2.31
N ASP A 241 44.86 -26.20 -2.21
CA ASP A 241 45.48 -26.98 -1.14
C ASP A 241 46.92 -27.35 -1.49
N ILE A 242 47.83 -27.04 -0.58
CA ILE A 242 49.25 -27.37 -0.68
C ILE A 242 49.51 -28.65 0.12
N SER A 243 49.81 -29.73 -0.59
CA SER A 243 50.18 -31.02 -0.01
C SER A 243 51.41 -31.60 -0.70
N LEU A 244 52.13 -32.47 0.01
CA LEU A 244 53.31 -33.16 -0.52
C LEU A 244 52.94 -34.55 -1.03
N ARG A 245 53.65 -35.01 -2.07
CA ARG A 245 53.46 -36.36 -2.65
C ARG A 245 54.39 -37.42 -2.04
N PHE A 246 55.17 -37.02 -1.04
CA PHE A 246 56.16 -37.84 -0.34
C PHE A 246 56.19 -37.44 1.14
N ASP A 247 56.72 -38.33 1.97
CA ASP A 247 56.89 -38.09 3.40
C ASP A 247 58.11 -37.18 3.59
N ALA A 248 58.01 -36.19 4.48
CA ALA A 248 59.04 -35.18 4.65
C ALA A 248 59.07 -34.57 6.05
N TRP A 249 60.21 -33.95 6.37
CA TRP A 249 60.36 -33.04 7.50
C TRP A 249 60.42 -31.60 6.99
N ILE A 250 59.74 -30.70 7.67
CA ILE A 250 59.71 -29.28 7.34
C ILE A 250 60.97 -28.61 7.89
N GLY A 251 61.67 -27.88 7.02
CA GLY A 251 62.79 -27.03 7.39
C GLY A 251 62.34 -25.61 7.73
N GLU A 252 62.95 -24.65 7.06
CA GLU A 252 62.57 -23.24 7.14
C GLU A 252 61.18 -23.00 6.55
N VAL A 253 60.37 -22.20 7.24
CA VAL A 253 59.01 -21.84 6.83
C VAL A 253 58.96 -20.33 6.58
N ASN A 254 58.69 -19.95 5.33
CA ASN A 254 58.64 -18.55 4.91
C ASN A 254 57.24 -17.95 5.13
N VAL A 255 56.20 -18.78 5.17
CA VAL A 255 54.83 -18.39 5.50
C VAL A 255 54.68 -18.30 7.02
N THR A 256 54.65 -17.08 7.55
CA THR A 256 54.63 -16.87 9.00
C THR A 256 53.23 -17.03 9.56
N ASP A 257 52.22 -16.47 8.90
CA ASP A 257 50.88 -16.29 9.48
C ASP A 257 49.75 -16.57 8.48
N GLU A 258 48.58 -16.91 9.01
CA GLU A 258 47.32 -16.88 8.26
C GLU A 258 46.95 -15.42 7.94
N GLY A 259 46.42 -15.17 6.75
CA GLY A 259 46.19 -13.84 6.20
C GLY A 259 47.36 -13.28 5.37
N GLN A 260 48.51 -13.97 5.32
CA GLN A 260 49.64 -13.55 4.49
C GLN A 260 49.30 -13.73 2.99
N ALA A 261 49.52 -12.69 2.21
CA ALA A 261 49.42 -12.75 0.75
C ALA A 261 50.68 -13.39 0.15
N ILE A 262 50.48 -14.30 -0.80
CA ILE A 262 51.52 -15.09 -1.45
C ILE A 262 51.41 -14.95 -2.97
N SER A 263 52.54 -14.78 -3.64
CA SER A 263 52.61 -14.77 -5.09
C SER A 263 52.95 -16.14 -5.67
N GLN A 264 52.41 -16.46 -6.85
CA GLN A 264 52.76 -17.69 -7.57
C GLN A 264 54.29 -17.78 -7.77
N GLY A 265 54.87 -18.94 -7.43
CA GLY A 265 56.30 -19.20 -7.54
C GLY A 265 57.13 -18.75 -6.33
N GLU A 266 56.53 -18.07 -5.35
CA GLU A 266 57.20 -17.68 -4.11
C GLU A 266 57.53 -18.93 -3.25
N PRO A 267 58.71 -18.98 -2.59
CA PRO A 267 59.03 -20.08 -1.68
C PRO A 267 58.15 -20.04 -0.44
N LEU A 268 57.40 -21.12 -0.20
CA LEU A 268 56.51 -21.27 0.96
C LEU A 268 57.27 -21.79 2.19
N PHE A 269 58.03 -22.85 1.98
CA PHE A 269 58.83 -23.53 3.00
C PHE A 269 59.81 -24.49 2.32
N THR A 270 60.77 -25.01 3.09
CA THR A 270 61.71 -26.03 2.64
C THR A 270 61.37 -27.39 3.25
N VAL A 271 61.70 -28.46 2.55
CA VAL A 271 61.44 -29.84 3.01
C VAL A 271 62.66 -30.73 2.85
N TYR A 272 62.89 -31.60 3.83
CA TYR A 272 63.82 -32.71 3.73
C TYR A 272 63.05 -34.02 3.55
N SER A 273 63.40 -34.77 2.51
CA SER A 273 62.86 -36.11 2.28
C SER A 273 63.94 -37.01 1.69
N PRO A 274 64.27 -38.15 2.33
CA PRO A 274 65.22 -39.12 1.78
C PRO A 274 64.82 -39.64 0.39
N GLU A 275 63.52 -39.81 0.15
CA GLU A 275 62.97 -40.23 -1.13
C GLU A 275 63.25 -39.17 -2.20
N LEU A 276 62.97 -37.89 -1.91
CA LEU A 276 63.21 -36.79 -2.83
C LEU A 276 64.72 -36.62 -3.11
N LEU A 277 65.57 -36.73 -2.08
CA LEU A 277 67.02 -36.64 -2.22
C LEU A 277 67.55 -37.70 -3.20
N THR A 278 67.10 -38.95 -3.05
CA THR A 278 67.45 -40.05 -3.96
C THR A 278 67.04 -39.74 -5.41
N LEU A 279 65.82 -39.20 -5.61
CA LEU A 279 65.34 -38.80 -6.94
C LEU A 279 66.18 -37.67 -7.57
N GLN A 280 66.65 -36.72 -6.76
CA GLN A 280 67.55 -35.65 -7.22
C GLN A 280 68.89 -36.21 -7.67
N GLU A 281 69.50 -37.10 -6.89
CA GLU A 281 70.77 -37.74 -7.22
C GLU A 281 70.70 -38.58 -8.50
N ASP A 282 69.63 -39.35 -8.66
CA ASP A 282 69.37 -40.15 -9.87
C ASP A 282 69.29 -39.26 -11.12
N TYR A 283 68.59 -38.14 -11.04
CA TYR A 283 68.50 -37.17 -12.15
C TYR A 283 69.86 -36.55 -12.48
N LEU A 284 70.62 -36.12 -11.47
CA LEU A 284 71.94 -35.52 -11.68
C LEU A 284 72.97 -36.54 -12.19
N ARG A 285 72.89 -37.80 -11.75
CA ARG A 285 73.70 -38.91 -12.27
C ARG A 285 73.34 -39.20 -13.73
N ALA A 286 72.05 -39.31 -14.04
CA ALA A 286 71.58 -39.54 -15.41
C ALA A 286 72.03 -38.42 -16.35
N ARG A 287 71.96 -37.17 -15.90
CA ARG A 287 72.44 -36.01 -16.68
C ARG A 287 73.93 -36.07 -16.95
N ARG A 288 74.76 -36.44 -15.96
CA ARG A 288 76.21 -36.62 -16.12
C ARG A 288 76.57 -37.77 -17.06
N SER A 289 75.76 -38.84 -17.10
CA SER A 289 76.00 -40.00 -17.96
C SER A 289 75.76 -39.74 -19.46
N GLY A 290 75.04 -38.66 -19.82
CA GLY A 290 74.64 -38.37 -21.20
C GLY A 290 73.58 -39.32 -21.79
N ASN A 291 73.10 -40.33 -21.03
CA ASN A 291 72.09 -41.26 -21.53
C ASN A 291 70.70 -40.60 -21.56
N ALA A 292 70.24 -40.26 -22.77
CA ALA A 292 68.97 -39.56 -22.99
C ALA A 292 67.75 -40.31 -22.42
N ARG A 293 67.70 -41.65 -22.56
CA ARG A 293 66.59 -42.47 -22.03
C ARG A 293 66.56 -42.41 -20.51
N LEU A 294 67.72 -42.61 -19.87
CA LEU A 294 67.85 -42.55 -18.40
C LEU A 294 67.49 -41.16 -17.88
N LEU A 295 67.97 -40.10 -18.53
CA LEU A 295 67.67 -38.72 -18.16
C LEU A 295 66.17 -38.43 -18.27
N SER A 296 65.51 -38.87 -19.35
CA SER A 296 64.07 -38.69 -19.50
C SER A 296 63.27 -39.40 -18.40
N ALA A 297 63.65 -40.62 -18.03
CA ALA A 297 62.98 -41.38 -16.98
C ALA A 297 63.17 -40.73 -15.60
N ALA A 298 64.40 -40.33 -15.26
CA ALA A 298 64.68 -39.64 -14.00
C ALA A 298 63.96 -38.28 -13.91
N ARG A 299 63.95 -37.53 -15.01
CA ARG A 299 63.20 -36.26 -15.12
C ARG A 299 61.70 -36.46 -14.88
N GLN A 300 61.10 -37.48 -15.49
CA GLN A 300 59.68 -37.76 -15.31
C GLN A 300 59.33 -38.17 -13.87
N ARG A 301 60.21 -38.92 -13.19
CA ARG A 301 60.00 -39.29 -11.77
C ARG A 301 59.98 -38.05 -10.86
N LEU A 302 60.94 -37.14 -11.01
CA LEU A 302 60.96 -35.88 -10.23
C LEU A 302 59.74 -35.00 -10.51
N LEU A 303 59.32 -34.88 -11.77
CA LEU A 303 58.10 -34.11 -12.08
C LEU A 303 56.85 -34.74 -11.43
N ARG A 304 56.78 -36.07 -11.36
CA ARG A 304 55.67 -36.78 -10.71
C ARG A 304 55.68 -36.62 -9.20
N SER A 305 56.85 -36.48 -8.56
CA SER A 305 56.94 -36.20 -7.12
C SER A 305 56.49 -34.78 -6.75
N GLY A 306 56.20 -33.92 -7.73
CA GLY A 306 55.68 -32.55 -7.52
C GLY A 306 56.72 -31.46 -7.76
N VAL A 307 57.95 -31.81 -8.15
CA VAL A 307 58.96 -30.82 -8.54
C VAL A 307 58.54 -30.15 -9.86
N THR A 308 58.55 -28.82 -9.89
CA THR A 308 58.22 -28.03 -11.08
C THR A 308 59.38 -28.02 -12.09
N ARG A 309 59.09 -27.65 -13.35
CA ARG A 309 60.13 -27.50 -14.39
C ARG A 309 61.17 -26.44 -14.00
N GLN A 310 60.73 -25.34 -13.39
CA GLN A 310 61.61 -24.26 -12.93
C GLN A 310 62.56 -24.75 -11.83
N GLN A 311 62.05 -25.49 -10.85
CA GLN A 311 62.88 -26.09 -9.80
C GLN A 311 63.84 -27.14 -10.35
N LEU A 312 63.43 -27.92 -11.35
CA LEU A 312 64.30 -28.90 -12.03
C LEU A 312 65.46 -28.21 -12.78
N GLU A 313 65.20 -27.09 -13.45
CA GLU A 313 66.22 -26.27 -14.09
C GLU A 313 67.16 -25.61 -13.07
N TRP A 314 66.62 -25.16 -11.94
CA TRP A 314 67.42 -24.66 -10.83
C TRP A 314 68.34 -25.76 -10.26
N LEU A 315 67.82 -26.95 -9.98
CA LEU A 315 68.60 -28.12 -9.53
C LEU A 315 69.69 -28.49 -10.55
N ALA A 316 69.34 -28.45 -11.84
CA ALA A 316 70.27 -28.65 -12.94
C ALA A 316 71.40 -27.59 -12.93
N LYS A 317 71.11 -26.32 -12.66
CA LYS A 317 72.15 -25.27 -12.55
C LYS A 317 73.03 -25.46 -11.31
N GLN A 318 72.45 -25.85 -10.17
CA GLN A 318 73.21 -26.13 -8.94
C GLN A 318 74.17 -27.32 -9.09
N GLY A 319 73.79 -28.33 -9.88
CA GLY A 319 74.64 -29.48 -10.18
C GLY A 319 74.84 -30.47 -9.02
N LYS A 320 74.29 -30.18 -7.83
CA LYS A 320 74.30 -31.04 -6.64
C LYS A 320 72.89 -31.18 -6.06
N ALA A 321 72.60 -32.36 -5.50
CA ALA A 321 71.35 -32.61 -4.79
C ALA A 321 71.28 -31.75 -3.53
N GLN A 322 70.07 -31.37 -3.12
CA GLN A 322 69.82 -30.51 -1.97
C GLN A 322 69.10 -31.31 -0.90
N ASP A 323 69.59 -31.22 0.33
CA ASP A 323 68.95 -31.83 1.49
C ASP A 323 67.58 -31.18 1.74
N TYR A 324 67.56 -29.86 1.81
CA TYR A 324 66.34 -29.07 1.93
C TYR A 324 65.93 -28.52 0.56
N PHE A 325 64.80 -28.99 0.07
CA PHE A 325 64.24 -28.58 -1.21
C PHE A 325 63.13 -27.54 -1.00
N PRO A 326 63.17 -26.37 -1.68
CA PRO A 326 62.13 -25.36 -1.52
C PRO A 326 60.84 -25.81 -2.20
N ILE A 327 59.70 -25.66 -1.53
CA ILE A 327 58.36 -25.84 -2.09
C ILE A 327 57.81 -24.46 -2.46
N LEU A 328 57.38 -24.30 -3.70
CA LEU A 328 56.91 -23.03 -4.24
C LEU A 328 55.39 -22.98 -4.32
N ALA A 329 54.83 -21.78 -4.24
CA ALA A 329 53.40 -21.55 -4.40
C ALA A 329 52.93 -21.88 -5.83
N PRO A 330 51.95 -22.78 -6.01
CA PRO A 330 51.42 -23.13 -7.33
C PRO A 330 50.52 -22.04 -7.92
N ALA A 331 49.95 -21.18 -7.07
CA ALA A 331 49.08 -20.06 -7.43
C ALA A 331 49.29 -18.90 -6.44
N SER A 332 48.90 -17.69 -6.85
CA SER A 332 48.82 -16.53 -5.96
C SER A 332 47.55 -16.60 -5.13
N GLY A 333 47.58 -16.09 -3.89
CA GLY A 333 46.42 -16.05 -3.01
C GLY A 333 46.80 -15.66 -1.59
N VAL A 334 45.82 -15.71 -0.68
CA VAL A 334 46.00 -15.44 0.75
C VAL A 334 45.96 -16.76 1.51
N VAL A 335 46.85 -16.94 2.49
CA VAL A 335 46.89 -18.13 3.35
C VAL A 335 45.69 -18.12 4.29
N ILE A 336 44.81 -19.10 4.17
CA ILE A 336 43.60 -19.20 5.04
C ILE A 336 43.68 -20.33 6.05
N GLU A 337 44.57 -21.31 5.83
CA GLU A 337 44.87 -22.35 6.82
C GLU A 337 46.36 -22.65 6.80
N LYS A 338 46.95 -22.82 7.99
CA LYS A 338 48.34 -23.26 8.17
C LYS A 338 48.46 -24.38 9.20
N ASN A 339 48.68 -25.60 8.72
CA ASN A 339 48.73 -26.82 9.54
C ASN A 339 50.16 -27.33 9.76
N MET A 340 51.16 -26.45 9.70
CA MET A 340 52.57 -26.85 9.78
C MET A 340 53.43 -25.80 10.47
N VAL A 341 54.50 -26.26 11.11
CA VAL A 341 55.56 -25.42 11.69
C VAL A 341 56.93 -26.00 11.37
N SER A 342 57.99 -25.21 11.51
CA SER A 342 59.36 -25.68 11.32
C SER A 342 59.66 -26.89 12.21
N GLY A 343 60.33 -27.90 11.65
CA GLY A 343 60.65 -29.16 12.33
C GLY A 343 59.54 -30.21 12.33
N SER A 344 58.34 -29.88 11.84
CA SER A 344 57.23 -30.85 11.74
C SER A 344 57.62 -32.04 10.85
N ALA A 345 57.10 -33.22 11.17
CA ALA A 345 57.13 -34.38 10.28
C ALA A 345 55.74 -34.55 9.64
N ILE A 346 55.67 -34.73 8.32
CA ILE A 346 54.41 -34.75 7.58
C ILE A 346 54.34 -35.94 6.65
N LYS A 347 53.13 -36.47 6.50
CA LYS A 347 52.83 -37.58 5.60
C LYS A 347 52.36 -37.08 4.25
N ARG A 348 52.63 -37.89 3.22
CA ARG A 348 52.10 -37.62 1.88
C ARG A 348 50.59 -37.44 1.90
N GLY A 349 50.09 -36.42 1.22
CA GLY A 349 48.67 -36.11 1.09
C GLY A 349 48.07 -35.29 2.23
N GLU A 350 48.80 -35.00 3.31
CA GLU A 350 48.33 -34.07 4.35
C GLU A 350 48.31 -32.62 3.81
N THR A 351 47.24 -31.88 4.12
CA THR A 351 47.10 -30.46 3.74
C THR A 351 47.94 -29.60 4.68
N LEU A 352 48.99 -28.98 4.14
CA LEU A 352 49.94 -28.16 4.90
C LEU A 352 49.52 -26.70 4.97
N LEU A 353 49.08 -26.17 3.83
CA LEU A 353 48.60 -24.81 3.65
C LEU A 353 47.37 -24.84 2.74
N ARG A 354 46.46 -23.90 2.95
CA ARG A 354 45.38 -23.61 2.01
C ARG A 354 45.46 -22.15 1.60
N LEU A 355 45.48 -21.92 0.29
CA LEU A 355 45.47 -20.58 -0.30
C LEU A 355 44.08 -20.30 -0.87
N ALA A 356 43.57 -19.09 -0.67
CA ALA A 356 42.35 -18.59 -1.30
C ALA A 356 42.67 -17.42 -2.22
N ASP A 357 42.17 -17.47 -3.45
CA ASP A 357 42.13 -16.27 -4.29
C ASP A 357 41.03 -15.33 -3.80
N MET A 358 41.43 -14.20 -3.19
CA MET A 358 40.49 -13.21 -2.63
C MET A 358 40.03 -12.15 -3.64
N SER A 359 40.45 -12.22 -4.91
CA SER A 359 40.02 -11.27 -5.95
C SER A 359 38.53 -11.37 -6.27
N THR A 360 37.89 -12.48 -5.94
CA THR A 360 36.44 -12.68 -6.04
C THR A 360 35.95 -13.39 -4.80
N LEU A 361 34.84 -12.93 -4.24
CA LEU A 361 34.17 -13.57 -3.11
C LEU A 361 32.75 -13.98 -3.52
N TRP A 362 32.19 -14.94 -2.80
CA TRP A 362 30.76 -15.21 -2.86
C TRP A 362 30.04 -14.38 -1.80
N VAL A 363 28.93 -13.77 -2.18
CA VAL A 363 27.89 -13.40 -1.22
C VAL A 363 26.97 -14.61 -1.08
N GLU A 364 27.06 -15.32 0.04
CA GLU A 364 26.16 -16.42 0.37
C GLU A 364 24.95 -15.88 1.13
N ALA A 365 23.83 -15.75 0.44
CA ALA A 365 22.56 -15.33 1.02
C ALA A 365 21.61 -16.51 1.21
N PHE A 366 20.69 -16.41 2.16
CA PHE A 366 19.78 -17.49 2.51
C PHE A 366 18.35 -17.09 2.17
N ALA A 367 17.74 -17.85 1.25
CA ALA A 367 16.35 -17.68 0.82
C ALA A 367 15.44 -18.72 1.48
N TYR A 368 14.29 -18.27 1.99
CA TYR A 368 13.27 -19.17 2.52
C TYR A 368 12.58 -19.94 1.40
N GLU A 369 12.05 -21.11 1.75
CA GLU A 369 11.33 -22.00 0.82
C GLU A 369 10.23 -21.28 0.01
N GLN A 370 9.51 -20.35 0.64
CA GLN A 370 8.44 -19.56 0.00
C GLN A 370 8.94 -18.55 -1.05
N ASP A 371 10.18 -18.10 -0.94
CA ASP A 371 10.77 -17.09 -1.82
C ASP A 371 11.49 -17.73 -3.02
N LEU A 372 11.87 -19.00 -2.93
CA LEU A 372 12.62 -19.69 -3.99
C LEU A 372 11.96 -19.65 -5.38
N PRO A 373 10.62 -19.83 -5.53
CA PRO A 373 9.98 -19.73 -6.84
C PRO A 373 10.09 -18.35 -7.49
N LEU A 374 10.47 -17.33 -6.72
CA LEU A 374 10.59 -15.94 -7.14
C LEU A 374 12.02 -15.55 -7.53
N LEU A 375 12.99 -16.44 -7.31
CA LEU A 375 14.40 -16.21 -7.55
C LEU A 375 14.87 -16.93 -8.81
N ALA A 376 15.73 -16.28 -9.59
CA ALA A 376 16.31 -16.86 -10.80
C ALA A 376 17.80 -16.55 -10.91
N VAL A 377 18.55 -17.49 -11.50
CA VAL A 377 19.96 -17.27 -11.86
C VAL A 377 20.04 -16.16 -12.92
N GLY A 378 21.01 -15.26 -12.78
CA GLY A 378 21.17 -14.08 -13.63
C GLY A 378 20.43 -12.83 -13.14
N GLN A 379 19.64 -12.94 -12.06
CA GLN A 379 18.97 -11.79 -11.47
C GLN A 379 19.99 -10.83 -10.83
N GLN A 380 19.82 -9.53 -11.04
CA GLN A 380 20.61 -8.51 -10.37
C GLN A 380 20.07 -8.27 -8.95
N ALA A 381 20.99 -8.06 -8.03
CA ALA A 381 20.71 -7.77 -6.63
C ALA A 381 21.56 -6.61 -6.13
N HIS A 382 21.01 -5.85 -5.19
CA HIS A 382 21.74 -4.85 -4.45
C HIS A 382 22.22 -5.46 -3.13
N VAL A 383 23.53 -5.56 -2.96
CA VAL A 383 24.16 -6.10 -1.76
C VAL A 383 24.63 -4.93 -0.91
N ARG A 384 24.20 -4.90 0.36
CA ARG A 384 24.65 -3.93 1.36
C ARG A 384 25.59 -4.61 2.33
N ILE A 385 26.79 -4.07 2.46
CA ILE A 385 27.83 -4.56 3.37
C ILE A 385 28.13 -3.46 4.37
N GLY A 386 28.19 -3.82 5.65
CA GLY A 386 28.37 -2.87 6.75
C GLY A 386 29.60 -1.99 6.57
N GLY A 387 29.43 -0.67 6.61
CA GLY A 387 30.53 0.30 6.50
C GLY A 387 31.11 0.50 5.09
N GLN A 388 30.62 -0.21 4.07
CA GLN A 388 31.18 -0.19 2.71
C GLN A 388 30.18 0.19 1.61
N GLY A 389 28.91 0.42 1.97
CA GLY A 389 27.90 0.93 1.07
C GLY A 389 27.09 -0.16 0.36
N THR A 390 26.50 0.19 -0.78
CA THR A 390 25.69 -0.72 -1.59
C THR A 390 26.40 -0.99 -2.90
N ILE A 391 26.47 -2.27 -3.28
CA ILE A 391 27.05 -2.74 -4.54
C ILE A 391 26.05 -3.58 -5.31
N THR A 392 26.29 -3.74 -6.60
CA THR A 392 25.44 -4.58 -7.44
C THR A 392 26.14 -5.91 -7.66
N ALA A 393 25.43 -7.01 -7.44
CA ALA A 393 25.90 -8.37 -7.69
C ALA A 393 24.86 -9.13 -8.50
N THR A 394 25.28 -10.22 -9.14
CA THR A 394 24.38 -11.08 -9.92
C THR A 394 24.27 -12.45 -9.27
N VAL A 395 23.06 -12.98 -9.20
CA VAL A 395 22.80 -14.35 -8.73
C VAL A 395 23.48 -15.33 -9.69
N ALA A 396 24.53 -16.00 -9.22
CA ALA A 396 25.30 -16.96 -9.99
C ALA A 396 24.77 -18.38 -9.82
N HIS A 397 24.32 -18.72 -8.60
CA HIS A 397 23.85 -20.06 -8.29
C HIS A 397 22.79 -20.05 -7.18
N ILE A 398 21.84 -20.97 -7.26
CA ILE A 398 20.87 -21.26 -6.21
C ILE A 398 21.00 -22.76 -5.91
N ASP A 399 21.36 -23.09 -4.67
CA ASP A 399 21.55 -24.49 -4.27
C ASP A 399 20.24 -25.28 -4.48
N PRO A 400 20.31 -26.51 -5.05
CA PRO A 400 19.11 -27.30 -5.38
C PRO A 400 18.49 -27.99 -4.16
N PHE A 401 19.07 -27.82 -2.97
CA PHE A 401 18.62 -28.44 -1.72
C PHE A 401 18.49 -27.40 -0.62
N LEU A 402 17.58 -27.67 0.32
CA LEU A 402 17.39 -26.85 1.52
C LEU A 402 18.30 -27.35 2.65
N GLN A 403 18.87 -26.41 3.40
CA GLN A 403 19.50 -26.70 4.67
C GLN A 403 18.44 -27.20 5.66
N ARG A 404 18.70 -28.35 6.30
CA ARG A 404 17.69 -29.04 7.13
C ARG A 404 17.31 -28.25 8.38
N ASP A 405 18.27 -27.53 8.96
CA ASP A 405 18.10 -26.85 10.24
C ASP A 405 17.33 -25.53 10.11
N THR A 406 17.53 -24.82 9.00
CA THR A 406 16.96 -23.48 8.74
C THR A 406 15.84 -23.48 7.71
N ARG A 407 15.67 -24.58 6.94
CA ARG A 407 14.79 -24.67 5.77
C ARG A 407 15.02 -23.55 4.74
N THR A 408 16.26 -23.12 4.59
CA THR A 408 16.66 -22.14 3.58
C THR A 408 17.47 -22.79 2.48
N ALA A 409 17.35 -22.26 1.26
CA ALA A 409 18.32 -22.52 0.19
C ALA A 409 19.38 -21.43 0.23
N ARG A 410 20.61 -21.81 -0.12
CA ARG A 410 21.70 -20.86 -0.30
C ARG A 410 21.69 -20.31 -1.72
N VAL A 411 21.80 -18.99 -1.82
CA VAL A 411 21.86 -18.22 -3.05
C VAL A 411 23.22 -17.55 -3.09
N ARG A 412 24.05 -17.92 -4.08
CA ARG A 412 25.40 -17.37 -4.24
C ARG A 412 25.38 -16.27 -5.29
N LEU A 413 25.91 -15.10 -4.93
CA LEU A 413 26.11 -13.98 -5.84
C LEU A 413 27.60 -13.68 -5.95
N ALA A 414 28.09 -13.47 -7.18
CA ALA A 414 29.50 -13.15 -7.41
C ALA A 414 29.78 -11.71 -6.99
N LEU A 415 30.85 -11.53 -6.21
CA LEU A 415 31.35 -10.24 -5.76
C LEU A 415 32.80 -10.04 -6.19
N ASP A 416 33.05 -9.02 -7.01
CA ASP A 416 34.40 -8.58 -7.35
C ASP A 416 35.05 -7.92 -6.13
N ASN A 417 36.25 -8.39 -5.77
CA ASN A 417 37.04 -7.92 -4.64
C ASN A 417 38.50 -7.63 -5.05
N GLU A 418 38.71 -7.09 -6.25
CA GLU A 418 40.06 -6.73 -6.73
C GLU A 418 40.74 -5.67 -5.84
N SER A 419 39.95 -4.81 -5.18
CA SER A 419 40.46 -3.80 -4.24
C SER A 419 40.85 -4.37 -2.87
N GLY A 420 40.54 -5.65 -2.59
CA GLY A 420 40.79 -6.30 -1.30
C GLY A 420 40.05 -5.64 -0.12
N SER A 421 38.98 -4.90 -0.40
CA SER A 421 38.22 -4.15 0.61
C SER A 421 37.27 -5.05 1.40
N TYR A 422 36.84 -6.15 0.79
CA TYR A 422 35.91 -7.09 1.37
C TYR A 422 36.65 -8.25 2.04
N GLN A 423 36.11 -8.68 3.18
CA GLN A 423 36.67 -9.77 3.96
C GLN A 423 35.65 -10.89 4.09
N GLU A 424 36.15 -12.12 4.11
CA GLU A 424 35.32 -13.28 4.43
C GLU A 424 34.69 -13.12 5.83
N GLY A 425 33.48 -13.67 6.00
CA GLY A 425 32.73 -13.61 7.25
C GLY A 425 31.97 -12.30 7.49
N GLN A 426 32.14 -11.27 6.65
CA GLN A 426 31.34 -10.05 6.76
C GLN A 426 29.86 -10.30 6.47
N PHE A 427 28.98 -9.70 7.26
CA PHE A 427 27.55 -9.73 7.01
C PHE A 427 27.17 -8.92 5.77
N ALA A 428 26.26 -9.47 4.99
CA ALA A 428 25.72 -8.85 3.79
C ALA A 428 24.18 -8.98 3.77
N GLN A 429 23.50 -7.87 3.47
CA GLN A 429 22.07 -7.89 3.16
C GLN A 429 21.90 -7.84 1.65
N VAL A 430 21.11 -8.74 1.08
CA VAL A 430 20.85 -8.80 -0.35
C VAL A 430 19.41 -8.42 -0.62
N ASP A 431 19.22 -7.31 -1.34
CA ASP A 431 17.92 -6.86 -1.80
C ASP A 431 17.77 -7.19 -3.29
N LEU A 432 16.88 -8.11 -3.63
CA LEU A 432 16.49 -8.41 -5.00
C LEU A 432 15.16 -7.70 -5.32
N LEU A 433 15.03 -7.18 -6.53
CA LEU A 433 13.79 -6.61 -7.04
C LEU A 433 13.23 -7.55 -8.10
N LEU A 434 12.09 -8.16 -7.83
CA LEU A 434 11.37 -8.96 -8.81
C LEU A 434 10.33 -8.07 -9.51
N PRO A 435 10.50 -7.74 -10.80
CA PRO A 435 9.48 -6.99 -11.53
C PRO A 435 8.23 -7.85 -11.72
N LEU A 436 7.10 -7.43 -11.14
CA LEU A 436 5.80 -8.05 -11.34
C LEU A 436 5.08 -7.46 -12.57
N GLY A 437 5.65 -6.43 -13.20
CA GLY A 437 5.05 -5.70 -14.31
C GLY A 437 3.90 -4.82 -13.86
N GLU A 438 3.02 -4.47 -14.79
CA GLU A 438 1.82 -3.69 -14.49
C GLU A 438 0.79 -4.51 -13.72
N GLN A 439 0.42 -4.02 -12.53
CA GLN A 439 -0.51 -4.68 -11.63
C GLN A 439 -1.58 -3.69 -11.17
N VAL A 440 -2.80 -4.18 -10.95
CA VAL A 440 -3.85 -3.41 -10.28
C VAL A 440 -3.50 -3.35 -8.79
N VAL A 441 -3.41 -2.15 -8.23
CA VAL A 441 -3.03 -1.95 -6.82
C VAL A 441 -4.04 -1.10 -6.10
N VAL A 442 -4.18 -1.39 -4.79
CA VAL A 442 -4.97 -0.59 -3.86
C VAL A 442 -4.15 -0.31 -2.60
N PRO A 443 -4.39 0.81 -1.89
CA PRO A 443 -3.84 1.02 -0.57
C PRO A 443 -4.24 -0.13 0.37
N GLU A 444 -3.33 -0.55 1.25
CA GLU A 444 -3.62 -1.62 2.22
C GLU A 444 -4.83 -1.28 3.10
N ASP A 445 -5.02 0.00 3.43
CA ASP A 445 -6.13 0.49 4.25
C ASP A 445 -7.53 0.25 3.64
N ALA A 446 -7.61 0.08 2.32
CA ALA A 446 -8.86 -0.23 1.63
C ALA A 446 -9.32 -1.69 1.81
N LEU A 447 -8.39 -2.56 2.22
CA LEU A 447 -8.62 -4.00 2.29
C LEU A 447 -9.14 -4.41 3.68
N LEU A 448 -10.40 -4.81 3.74
CA LEU A 448 -10.96 -5.45 4.92
C LEU A 448 -10.61 -6.94 4.94
N VAL A 449 -9.95 -7.38 6.01
CA VAL A 449 -9.59 -8.78 6.25
C VAL A 449 -10.57 -9.38 7.24
N SER A 450 -11.36 -10.38 6.82
CA SER A 450 -12.28 -11.11 7.68
C SER A 450 -12.09 -12.61 7.51
N GLY A 451 -11.31 -13.22 8.41
CA GLY A 451 -10.84 -14.60 8.27
C GLY A 451 -10.11 -14.81 6.93
N ASP A 452 -10.60 -15.72 6.12
CA ASP A 452 -10.05 -16.02 4.79
C ASP A 452 -10.55 -15.08 3.68
N LYS A 453 -11.55 -14.24 3.99
CA LYS A 453 -12.14 -13.33 3.00
C LYS A 453 -11.40 -12.00 2.99
N ARG A 454 -11.38 -11.42 1.80
CA ARG A 454 -10.73 -10.15 1.48
C ARG A 454 -11.75 -9.30 0.74
N ILE A 455 -12.11 -8.16 1.30
CA ILE A 455 -13.23 -7.34 0.82
C ILE A 455 -12.77 -5.91 0.69
N VAL A 456 -13.17 -5.27 -0.40
CA VAL A 456 -13.00 -3.82 -0.61
C VAL A 456 -14.38 -3.23 -0.89
N PHE A 457 -14.67 -2.06 -0.34
CA PHE A 457 -15.92 -1.35 -0.64
C PHE A 457 -15.72 -0.47 -1.86
N LYS A 458 -16.42 -0.79 -2.96
CA LYS A 458 -16.50 0.07 -4.14
C LYS A 458 -17.53 1.16 -3.91
N ASP A 459 -17.13 2.41 -4.14
CA ASP A 459 -18.03 3.55 -4.14
C ASP A 459 -18.69 3.67 -5.52
N LEU A 460 -20.02 3.55 -5.55
CA LEU A 460 -20.83 3.67 -6.75
C LEU A 460 -21.39 5.09 -6.94
N GLY A 461 -21.04 6.03 -6.05
CA GLY A 461 -21.58 7.39 -6.03
C GLY A 461 -22.87 7.51 -5.23
N ASP A 462 -23.26 8.75 -4.91
CA ASP A 462 -24.47 9.10 -4.14
C ASP A 462 -24.56 8.39 -2.76
N GLY A 463 -23.41 8.09 -2.16
CA GLY A 463 -23.32 7.37 -0.89
C GLY A 463 -23.63 5.87 -0.98
N ARG A 464 -23.69 5.29 -2.19
CA ARG A 464 -23.89 3.84 -2.40
C ARG A 464 -22.56 3.10 -2.40
N LEU A 465 -22.37 2.22 -1.42
CA LEU A 465 -21.15 1.44 -1.25
C LEU A 465 -21.44 -0.04 -1.47
N LYS A 466 -20.65 -0.71 -2.30
CA LYS A 466 -20.80 -2.13 -2.59
C LYS A 466 -19.62 -2.94 -2.05
N PRO A 467 -19.82 -3.92 -1.15
CA PRO A 467 -18.77 -4.86 -0.77
C PRO A 467 -18.41 -5.75 -1.96
N VAL A 468 -17.13 -5.76 -2.33
CA VAL A 468 -16.59 -6.57 -3.42
C VAL A 468 -15.53 -7.50 -2.85
N ARG A 469 -15.70 -8.81 -3.06
CA ARG A 469 -14.69 -9.80 -2.69
C ARG A 469 -13.55 -9.73 -3.70
N VAL A 470 -12.33 -9.61 -3.19
CA VAL A 470 -11.12 -9.51 -4.00
C VAL A 470 -10.19 -10.69 -3.76
N ARG A 471 -9.38 -11.04 -4.76
CA ARG A 471 -8.22 -11.91 -4.59
C ARG A 471 -6.96 -11.06 -4.60
N THR A 472 -6.23 -11.09 -3.50
CA THR A 472 -5.00 -10.31 -3.35
C THR A 472 -3.78 -11.09 -3.82
N GLY A 473 -2.76 -10.36 -4.27
CA GLY A 473 -1.42 -10.85 -4.57
C GLY A 473 -0.44 -10.42 -3.46
N TYR A 474 0.77 -10.08 -3.87
CA TYR A 474 1.81 -9.63 -2.95
C TYR A 474 1.53 -8.23 -2.42
N ARG A 475 1.94 -8.00 -1.16
CA ARG A 475 2.04 -6.65 -0.59
C ARG A 475 3.35 -6.02 -1.06
N VAL A 476 3.27 -4.79 -1.55
CA VAL A 476 4.44 -4.02 -1.99
C VAL A 476 4.34 -2.63 -1.37
N GLY A 477 5.18 -2.37 -0.36
CA GLY A 477 5.10 -1.15 0.43
C GLY A 477 3.79 -1.06 1.21
N ASP A 478 3.09 0.06 1.05
CA ASP A 478 1.76 0.40 1.60
C ASP A 478 0.60 -0.06 0.69
N ARG A 479 0.90 -0.79 -0.39
CA ARG A 479 -0.07 -1.22 -1.39
C ARG A 479 -0.17 -2.73 -1.48
N ILE A 480 -1.32 -3.19 -1.94
CA ILE A 480 -1.62 -4.59 -2.18
C ILE A 480 -2.01 -4.78 -3.63
N VAL A 481 -1.37 -5.74 -4.30
CA VAL A 481 -1.74 -6.16 -5.65
C VAL A 481 -3.10 -6.86 -5.61
N ILE A 482 -4.01 -6.51 -6.52
CA ILE A 482 -5.30 -7.16 -6.71
C ILE A 482 -5.24 -8.01 -7.97
N ARG A 483 -5.41 -9.33 -7.83
CA ARG A 483 -5.45 -10.29 -8.94
C ARG A 483 -6.84 -10.46 -9.53
N HIS A 484 -7.88 -10.21 -8.73
CA HIS A 484 -9.27 -10.33 -9.17
C HIS A 484 -10.21 -9.51 -8.29
N GLY A 485 -11.31 -9.00 -8.87
CA GLY A 485 -12.42 -8.37 -8.16
C GLY A 485 -12.53 -6.86 -8.35
N LEU A 486 -11.44 -6.18 -8.72
CA LEU A 486 -11.43 -4.74 -8.99
C LEU A 486 -10.77 -4.45 -10.33
N GLU A 487 -11.19 -3.35 -10.95
CA GLU A 487 -10.65 -2.84 -12.19
C GLU A 487 -10.07 -1.44 -12.00
N GLU A 488 -9.19 -1.04 -12.90
CA GLU A 488 -8.62 0.32 -12.92
C GLU A 488 -9.72 1.37 -13.10
N GLY A 489 -9.66 2.44 -12.33
CA GLY A 489 -10.68 3.49 -12.34
C GLY A 489 -11.83 3.27 -11.34
N ASP A 490 -11.91 2.11 -10.69
CA ASP A 490 -12.90 1.88 -9.64
C ASP A 490 -12.65 2.80 -8.44
N ALA A 491 -13.67 3.54 -8.01
CA ALA A 491 -13.62 4.28 -6.75
C ALA A 491 -13.79 3.31 -5.58
N ILE A 492 -12.89 3.38 -4.60
CA ILE A 492 -12.85 2.49 -3.44
C ILE A 492 -12.73 3.28 -2.15
N VAL A 493 -13.25 2.72 -1.06
CA VAL A 493 -13.13 3.32 0.28
C VAL A 493 -11.79 2.95 0.90
N THR A 494 -11.03 3.95 1.34
CA THR A 494 -9.71 3.81 1.99
C THR A 494 -9.74 4.14 3.48
N ALA A 495 -10.74 4.88 3.97
CA ALA A 495 -10.90 5.17 5.40
C ALA A 495 -12.34 4.99 5.86
N GLY A 496 -12.53 4.65 7.14
CA GLY A 496 -13.86 4.33 7.70
C GLY A 496 -14.41 2.96 7.28
N THR A 497 -13.58 2.10 6.68
CA THR A 497 -13.94 0.77 6.14
C THR A 497 -14.58 -0.13 7.18
N PHE A 498 -14.08 -0.14 8.41
CA PHE A 498 -14.63 -0.97 9.51
C PHE A 498 -16.06 -0.56 9.92
N LEU A 499 -16.33 0.74 9.99
CA LEU A 499 -17.65 1.25 10.39
C LEU A 499 -18.67 1.02 9.26
N ILE A 500 -18.26 1.21 8.01
CA ILE A 500 -19.06 0.85 6.83
C ILE A 500 -19.36 -0.65 6.80
N ALA A 501 -18.35 -1.49 7.11
CA ALA A 501 -18.52 -2.93 7.17
C ALA A 501 -19.51 -3.34 8.27
N SER A 502 -19.41 -2.73 9.45
CA SER A 502 -20.36 -2.94 10.55
C SER A 502 -21.79 -2.59 10.12
N GLU A 503 -21.99 -1.41 9.51
CA GLU A 503 -23.29 -0.97 8.98
C GLU A 503 -23.81 -1.94 7.90
N SER A 504 -22.94 -2.41 7.00
CA SER A 504 -23.29 -3.33 5.93
C SER A 504 -23.83 -4.65 6.46
N LYS A 505 -23.15 -5.20 7.46
CA LYS A 505 -23.55 -6.46 8.11
C LYS A 505 -24.89 -6.30 8.86
N LEU A 506 -25.12 -5.15 9.47
CA LEU A 506 -26.35 -4.87 10.23
C LEU A 506 -27.57 -4.66 9.31
N LYS A 507 -27.43 -3.92 8.21
CA LYS A 507 -28.55 -3.66 7.29
C LYS A 507 -28.96 -4.86 6.44
N THR A 508 -28.00 -5.64 5.95
CA THR A 508 -28.27 -6.76 5.04
C THR A 508 -28.64 -8.06 5.77
N GLY A 509 -28.35 -8.18 7.07
CA GLY A 509 -28.81 -9.27 7.93
C GLY A 509 -28.40 -10.68 7.52
N VAL A 510 -27.44 -10.84 6.60
CA VAL A 510 -26.99 -12.13 6.04
C VAL A 510 -25.48 -12.11 5.76
N ASP A 511 -24.85 -13.28 5.83
CA ASP A 511 -23.45 -13.65 5.51
C ASP A 511 -22.95 -13.26 4.09
N GLN A 512 -23.11 -12.00 3.69
CA GLN A 512 -22.61 -11.53 2.40
C GLN A 512 -21.09 -11.47 2.34
N TRP A 513 -20.42 -11.53 3.48
CA TRP A 513 -18.98 -11.70 3.59
C TRP A 513 -18.59 -12.13 4.99
#